data_AF-A0A0K1Q861-F1
#
_entry.id   AF-A0A0K1Q861-F1
#
_cell.length_a   1.000
_cell.length_b   1.000
_cell.length_c   1.000
_cell.angle_alpha   90.00
_cell.angle_beta   90.00
_cell.angle_gamma   90.00
#
_symmetry.space_group_name_H-M   'P 1'
#
loop_
_entity.id
_entity.type
_entity.pdbx_description
1 polymer ?
#
loop_
_entity_poly.entity_id
_entity_poly.type
_entity_poly.pdbx_seq_one_letter_code
_entity_poly.pdbx_strand_id
1 'polypeptide(L)'
;MVGLAAEFPNDNPALHRGIIWVCLEPVAAPTVDACTLQPSTVEVPPEVEAPSVTNSVAEAPLARATPLEGPVTAVDDDAPVARISGILPIALDSEARPEREEIGLEDMVIALQAQAPFDDLSDDEPIVVEELEPFDDDVSVEAVNDVVTTLVAAAPAVAVNVEPEPVVSEPVMSAPSTTLPPPPEDPFTIFVSTLVDVALHENAAHVAAALPGLLGAGILPHGLGPEATQALREGGIVEGLEATPGFAATTTAWSAILRGTSDDFSACGSGMLDEWAAELLARLLGAPSRVPGLRRELRARGVAAFGLAYAA
;
A
#
# COMPACT_ATOMS: atom_id res chain seq x y z
N MET A 1 -20.06 -13.69 17.76
CA MET A 1 -19.99 -12.50 16.89
C MET A 1 -19.81 -12.96 15.47
N VAL A 2 -20.87 -12.89 14.66
CA VAL A 2 -20.80 -13.22 13.23
C VAL A 2 -20.25 -12.00 12.52
N GLY A 3 -19.03 -12.10 12.01
CA GLY A 3 -18.44 -11.04 11.17
C GLY A 3 -19.21 -10.99 9.87
N LEU A 4 -20.05 -9.98 9.71
CA LEU A 4 -20.73 -9.69 8.45
C LEU A 4 -19.66 -9.41 7.38
N ALA A 5 -19.81 -10.07 6.23
CA ALA A 5 -18.95 -9.88 5.08
C ALA A 5 -18.87 -8.39 4.70
N ALA A 6 -17.68 -7.93 4.35
CA ALA A 6 -17.43 -6.55 3.96
C ALA A 6 -18.42 -6.14 2.86
N GLU A 7 -19.21 -5.12 3.16
CA GLU A 7 -20.11 -4.45 2.22
C GLU A 7 -19.36 -4.16 0.92
N PHE A 8 -20.05 -4.35 -0.21
CA PHE A 8 -19.64 -3.89 -1.52
C PHE A 8 -19.04 -2.47 -1.42
N PRO A 9 -18.09 -2.05 -2.30
CA PRO A 9 -17.41 -0.76 -2.22
C PRO A 9 -18.35 0.39 -2.63
N ASN A 10 -19.44 0.58 -1.88
CA ASN A 10 -20.52 1.53 -2.14
C ASN A 10 -20.31 2.87 -1.41
N ASP A 11 -19.27 2.96 -0.56
CA ASP A 11 -18.98 4.15 0.25
C ASP A 11 -17.96 5.11 -0.40
N ASN A 12 -17.46 4.82 -1.60
CA ASN A 12 -16.50 5.70 -2.28
C ASN A 12 -17.16 6.40 -3.48
N PRO A 13 -17.69 7.63 -3.32
CA PRO A 13 -18.33 8.40 -4.40
C PRO A 13 -17.42 8.63 -5.62
N ALA A 14 -16.10 8.53 -5.47
CA ALA A 14 -15.16 8.64 -6.58
C ALA A 14 -15.23 7.42 -7.54
N LEU A 15 -15.59 6.23 -7.05
CA LEU A 15 -15.73 5.01 -7.86
C LEU A 15 -17.00 4.99 -8.73
N HIS A 16 -17.95 5.91 -8.48
CA HIS A 16 -19.23 5.98 -9.19
C HIS A 16 -19.23 6.91 -10.41
N ARG A 17 -18.10 7.57 -10.74
CA ARG A 17 -18.05 8.50 -11.89
C ARG A 17 -18.02 7.75 -13.23
N GLY A 18 -19.21 7.32 -13.67
CA GLY A 18 -19.44 6.77 -15.01
C GLY A 18 -19.24 5.25 -15.15
N ILE A 19 -18.95 4.55 -14.06
CA ILE A 19 -18.78 3.08 -14.05
C ILE A 19 -20.06 2.43 -13.52
N ILE A 20 -20.59 1.47 -14.28
CA ILE A 20 -21.71 0.62 -13.87
C ILE A 20 -21.14 -0.73 -13.44
N TRP A 21 -21.34 -1.10 -12.18
CA TRP A 21 -20.97 -2.42 -11.67
C TRP A 21 -22.14 -3.37 -11.88
N VAL A 22 -21.92 -4.45 -12.63
CA VAL A 22 -22.91 -5.49 -12.89
C VAL A 22 -22.43 -6.78 -12.24
N CYS A 23 -23.17 -7.28 -11.25
CA CYS A 23 -23.01 -8.65 -10.77
C CYS A 23 -23.83 -9.56 -11.69
N LEU A 24 -23.15 -10.36 -12.52
CA LEU A 24 -23.83 -11.22 -13.50
C LEU A 24 -24.51 -12.44 -12.86
N GLU A 25 -24.02 -12.88 -11.71
CA GLU A 25 -24.51 -14.06 -11.00
C GLU A 25 -24.64 -13.76 -9.50
N PRO A 26 -25.77 -13.20 -9.04
CA PRO A 26 -26.00 -13.00 -7.61
C PRO A 26 -26.12 -14.35 -6.91
N VAL A 27 -25.17 -14.62 -6.00
CA VAL A 27 -25.11 -15.86 -5.18
C VAL A 27 -26.10 -15.87 -4.00
N ALA A 28 -26.78 -14.75 -3.75
CA ALA A 28 -27.79 -14.65 -2.70
C ALA A 28 -28.99 -13.82 -3.17
N ALA A 29 -30.17 -14.12 -2.61
CA ALA A 29 -31.35 -13.29 -2.81
C ALA A 29 -31.08 -11.88 -2.25
N PRO A 30 -31.53 -10.81 -2.94
CA PRO A 30 -31.34 -9.44 -2.46
C PRO A 30 -32.01 -9.30 -1.09
N THR A 31 -31.19 -9.12 -0.06
CA THR A 31 -31.67 -8.71 1.25
C THR A 31 -32.13 -7.28 1.15
N VAL A 32 -33.39 -7.02 1.52
CA VAL A 32 -33.84 -5.64 1.75
C VAL A 32 -33.08 -5.20 2.98
N ASP A 33 -32.01 -4.42 2.81
CA ASP A 33 -31.40 -3.74 3.94
C ASP A 33 -32.53 -2.98 4.61
N ALA A 34 -32.80 -3.34 5.86
CA ALA A 34 -33.70 -2.62 6.72
C ALA A 34 -33.06 -1.24 6.92
N CYS A 35 -33.36 -0.34 5.99
CA CYS A 35 -33.13 1.09 6.10
C CYS A 35 -33.99 1.52 7.29
N THR A 36 -33.43 1.31 8.48
CA THR A 36 -33.99 1.74 9.74
C THR A 36 -33.75 3.23 9.75
N LEU A 37 -34.53 3.96 8.96
CA LEU A 37 -34.69 5.39 9.07
C LEU A 37 -35.17 5.61 10.50
N GLN A 38 -34.24 5.85 11.42
CA GLN A 38 -34.59 6.44 12.69
C GLN A 38 -35.33 7.74 12.32
N PRO A 39 -36.61 7.90 12.70
CA PRO A 39 -37.27 9.18 12.53
C PRO A 39 -36.46 10.18 13.33
N SER A 40 -35.76 11.07 12.62
CA SER A 40 -35.07 12.18 13.24
C SER A 40 -36.14 13.06 13.84
N THR A 41 -36.42 12.87 15.13
CA THR A 41 -37.23 13.78 15.92
C THR A 41 -36.43 15.06 16.00
N VAL A 42 -36.76 16.01 15.12
CA VAL A 42 -36.26 17.38 15.18
C VAL A 42 -36.74 17.94 16.52
N GLU A 43 -35.87 17.91 17.54
CA GLU A 43 -36.03 18.77 18.70
C GLU A 43 -35.93 20.19 18.20
N VAL A 44 -37.07 20.89 18.23
CA VAL A 44 -37.16 22.33 18.02
C VAL A 44 -36.34 22.98 19.13
N PRO A 45 -35.20 23.63 18.84
CA PRO A 45 -34.43 24.31 19.86
C PRO A 45 -35.29 25.43 20.48
N PRO A 46 -35.23 25.64 21.81
CA PRO A 46 -35.93 26.74 22.44
C PRO A 46 -35.40 28.07 21.88
N GLU A 47 -36.35 28.94 21.52
CA GLU A 47 -36.15 30.29 21.04
C GLU A 47 -35.25 31.08 22.02
N VAL A 48 -33.98 31.24 21.66
CA VAL A 48 -33.02 32.05 22.41
C VAL A 48 -33.19 33.49 21.97
N GLU A 49 -33.67 34.35 22.88
CA GLU A 49 -33.73 35.79 22.72
C GLU A 49 -32.36 36.37 22.33
N ALA A 50 -32.36 37.19 21.27
CA ALA A 50 -31.18 37.82 20.71
C ALA A 50 -30.54 38.83 21.69
N PRO A 51 -29.22 38.71 21.99
CA PRO A 51 -28.51 39.81 22.60
C PRO A 51 -28.25 40.91 21.56
N SER A 52 -28.67 42.13 21.91
CA SER A 52 -28.41 43.36 21.16
C SER A 52 -26.90 43.60 21.01
N VAL A 53 -26.42 43.56 19.77
CA VAL A 53 -25.04 43.94 19.42
C VAL A 53 -24.95 45.46 19.37
N THR A 54 -24.34 46.07 20.39
CA THR A 54 -23.90 47.46 20.35
C THR A 54 -22.55 47.53 19.64
N ASN A 55 -22.53 48.23 18.51
CA ASN A 55 -21.33 48.61 17.78
C ASN A 55 -20.40 49.44 18.67
N SER A 56 -19.20 48.94 18.94
CA SER A 56 -18.09 49.74 19.46
C SER A 56 -16.93 49.69 18.46
N VAL A 57 -16.75 50.81 17.78
CA VAL A 57 -15.66 51.07 16.83
C VAL A 57 -14.40 51.32 17.65
N ALA A 58 -13.44 50.40 17.60
CA ALA A 58 -12.08 50.63 18.07
C ALA A 58 -11.14 50.69 16.87
N GLU A 59 -10.73 51.92 16.58
CA GLU A 59 -9.71 52.35 15.63
C GLU A 59 -8.35 51.72 15.96
N ALA A 60 -7.76 50.96 15.04
CA ALA A 60 -6.39 50.46 15.15
C ALA A 60 -5.44 51.33 14.30
N PRO A 61 -4.29 51.77 14.83
CA PRO A 61 -3.39 52.65 14.10
C PRO A 61 -2.54 51.88 13.08
N LEU A 62 -2.47 52.46 11.87
CA LEU A 62 -1.50 52.13 10.81
C LEU A 62 -0.07 52.10 11.38
N ALA A 63 0.57 50.93 11.38
CA ALA A 63 2.01 50.80 11.52
C ALA A 63 2.67 50.75 10.14
N ARG A 64 3.70 51.58 10.02
CA ARG A 64 4.43 52.03 8.85
C ARG A 64 5.49 51.00 8.43
N ALA A 65 5.70 50.91 7.11
CA ALA A 65 6.61 50.00 6.44
C ALA A 65 8.09 50.10 6.84
N THR A 66 8.80 48.97 6.74
CA THR A 66 10.25 48.90 6.52
C THR A 66 10.54 47.86 5.42
N PRO A 67 11.25 48.23 4.34
CA PRO A 67 11.73 47.28 3.34
C PRO A 67 13.04 46.66 3.82
N LEU A 68 13.11 45.32 3.79
CA LEU A 68 14.33 44.56 4.06
C LEU A 68 15.10 44.40 2.74
N GLU A 69 16.05 45.29 2.48
CA GLU A 69 17.08 45.07 1.45
C GLU A 69 18.18 44.18 2.06
N GLY A 70 18.26 42.93 1.59
CA GLY A 70 19.37 42.03 1.88
C GLY A 70 20.50 42.18 0.85
N PRO A 71 21.77 42.16 1.25
CA PRO A 71 22.90 42.32 0.33
C PRO A 71 23.12 41.06 -0.51
N VAL A 72 23.21 41.27 -1.82
CA VAL A 72 23.63 40.30 -2.82
C VAL A 72 25.13 40.05 -2.64
N THR A 73 25.51 38.95 -1.99
CA THR A 73 26.89 38.48 -2.01
C THR A 73 27.11 37.71 -3.31
N ALA A 74 27.81 38.34 -4.25
CA ALA A 74 28.42 37.67 -5.39
C ALA A 74 29.35 36.57 -4.88
N VAL A 75 29.08 35.33 -5.28
CA VAL A 75 30.01 34.21 -5.09
C VAL A 75 30.92 34.22 -6.31
N ASP A 76 32.18 34.57 -6.07
CA ASP A 76 33.29 34.48 -7.02
C ASP A 76 33.45 33.03 -7.50
N ASP A 77 33.38 32.88 -8.81
CA ASP A 77 33.59 31.68 -9.60
C ASP A 77 35.08 31.64 -9.98
N ASP A 78 35.97 31.24 -9.06
CA ASP A 78 37.35 30.91 -9.41
C ASP A 78 38.08 30.17 -8.27
N ALA A 79 38.20 28.84 -8.37
CA ALA A 79 39.27 28.11 -7.69
C ALA A 79 39.67 26.82 -8.44
N PRO A 80 40.99 26.58 -8.60
CA PRO A 80 41.52 25.65 -9.59
C PRO A 80 41.51 24.18 -9.16
N VAL A 81 41.41 23.32 -10.17
CA VAL A 81 41.63 21.87 -10.17
C VAL A 81 43.00 21.53 -9.53
N ALA A 82 42.99 21.11 -8.27
CA ALA A 82 44.14 20.47 -7.63
C ALA A 82 43.99 18.94 -7.70
N ARG A 83 44.76 18.35 -8.63
CA ARG A 83 45.07 16.91 -8.63
C ARG A 83 45.74 16.55 -7.30
N ILE A 84 45.09 15.74 -6.48
CA ILE A 84 45.74 15.06 -5.36
C ILE A 84 45.89 13.58 -5.74
N SER A 85 47.01 13.28 -6.40
CA SER A 85 47.63 11.95 -6.29
C SER A 85 48.37 11.93 -4.95
N GLY A 86 47.85 11.15 -4.00
CA GLY A 86 48.43 11.00 -2.67
C GLY A 86 47.97 9.71 -2.03
N ILE A 87 48.57 8.60 -2.46
CA ILE A 87 48.54 7.32 -1.76
C ILE A 87 49.28 7.53 -0.43
N LEU A 88 48.57 7.44 0.69
CA LEU A 88 49.16 7.24 2.01
C LEU A 88 48.72 5.87 2.55
N PRO A 89 49.65 5.04 3.05
CA PRO A 89 49.33 3.79 3.70
C PRO A 89 48.75 4.07 5.09
N ILE A 90 47.51 3.65 5.33
CA ILE A 90 46.91 3.64 6.67
C ILE A 90 47.58 2.51 7.45
N ALA A 91 48.38 2.88 8.44
CA ALA A 91 48.90 1.98 9.45
C ALA A 91 47.73 1.47 10.31
N LEU A 92 47.57 0.15 10.35
CA LEU A 92 46.70 -0.56 11.28
C LEU A 92 47.35 -0.54 12.67
N ASP A 93 46.85 0.33 13.54
CA ASP A 93 47.04 0.21 14.99
C ASP A 93 45.65 0.34 15.63
N SER A 94 45.09 -0.78 16.07
CA SER A 94 43.86 -0.80 16.87
C SER A 94 43.82 -2.05 17.74
N GLU A 95 44.81 -2.15 18.65
CA GLU A 95 44.66 -2.89 19.89
C GLU A 95 43.86 -2.02 20.89
N ALA A 96 42.58 -2.34 21.08
CA ALA A 96 41.84 -2.03 22.32
C ALA A 96 40.47 -2.72 22.25
N ARG A 97 40.44 -3.98 22.70
CA ARG A 97 39.23 -4.78 22.89
C ARG A 97 38.69 -4.49 24.30
N PRO A 98 37.56 -3.78 24.49
CA PRO A 98 36.96 -3.70 25.81
C PRO A 98 36.38 -5.07 26.19
N GLU A 99 36.77 -5.54 27.37
CA GLU A 99 36.26 -6.75 28.00
C GLU A 99 34.74 -6.61 28.13
N ARG A 100 34.04 -7.54 27.47
CA ARG A 100 32.59 -7.63 27.50
C ARG A 100 32.23 -8.25 28.84
N GLU A 101 31.79 -7.41 29.78
CA GLU A 101 31.18 -7.85 31.04
C GLU A 101 29.99 -8.75 30.71
N GLU A 102 30.16 -10.03 31.03
CA GLU A 102 29.19 -11.08 30.85
C GLU A 102 28.10 -10.89 31.91
N ILE A 103 27.03 -10.17 31.57
CA ILE A 103 25.83 -10.10 32.42
C ILE A 103 25.20 -11.49 32.40
N GLY A 104 25.41 -12.23 33.47
CA GLY A 104 24.89 -13.58 33.66
C GLY A 104 23.37 -13.60 33.49
N LEU A 105 22.89 -14.51 32.65
CA LEU A 105 21.48 -14.76 32.34
C LEU A 105 20.61 -15.11 33.56
N GLU A 106 21.20 -15.30 34.74
CA GLU A 106 20.51 -15.73 35.95
C GLU A 106 19.88 -14.56 36.74
N ASP A 107 20.37 -13.32 36.59
CA ASP A 107 19.82 -12.15 37.30
C ASP A 107 18.62 -11.48 36.61
N MET A 108 18.39 -11.76 35.32
CA MET A 108 17.26 -11.18 34.58
C MET A 108 15.93 -11.91 34.84
N VAL A 109 15.97 -13.11 35.40
CA VAL A 109 14.78 -13.92 35.72
C VAL A 109 14.10 -13.46 37.03
N ILE A 110 14.83 -12.80 37.94
CA ILE A 110 14.29 -12.37 39.23
C ILE A 110 13.50 -11.06 39.14
N ALA A 111 13.73 -10.23 38.11
CA ALA A 111 13.05 -8.94 37.96
C ALA A 111 11.64 -9.01 37.35
N LEU A 112 11.22 -10.16 36.81
CA LEU A 112 9.95 -10.32 36.09
C LEU A 112 8.82 -10.98 36.91
N GLN A 113 9.07 -11.35 38.17
CA GLN A 113 8.08 -12.05 39.02
C GLN A 113 7.37 -11.16 40.05
N ALA A 114 7.50 -9.84 39.98
CA ALA A 114 6.93 -8.94 40.99
C ALA A 114 6.10 -7.77 40.40
N GLN A 115 4.97 -8.07 39.75
CA GLN A 115 3.79 -7.19 39.53
C GLN A 115 2.83 -7.97 38.61
N ALA A 116 1.55 -8.22 38.87
CA ALA A 116 0.55 -7.67 39.78
C ALA A 116 -0.49 -8.78 40.09
N PRO A 117 -1.34 -8.65 41.14
CA PRO A 117 -2.42 -9.60 41.39
C PRO A 117 -3.48 -9.48 40.28
N PHE A 118 -3.64 -10.53 39.49
CA PHE A 118 -4.82 -10.69 38.63
C PHE A 118 -5.99 -11.06 39.52
N ASP A 119 -7.00 -10.18 39.56
CA ASP A 119 -8.30 -10.48 40.14
C ASP A 119 -8.90 -11.68 39.38
N ASP A 120 -9.20 -12.70 40.16
CA ASP A 120 -9.87 -13.94 39.81
C ASP A 120 -11.33 -13.65 39.42
N LEU A 121 -11.56 -13.31 38.15
CA LEU A 121 -12.88 -13.33 37.52
C LEU A 121 -13.09 -14.71 36.90
N SER A 122 -13.31 -15.69 37.77
CA SER A 122 -13.88 -16.99 37.43
C SER A 122 -15.37 -16.84 37.12
N ASP A 123 -15.71 -16.19 36.00
CA ASP A 123 -17.03 -16.34 35.37
C ASP A 123 -16.97 -17.53 34.41
N ASP A 124 -17.02 -18.72 34.99
CA ASP A 124 -17.33 -19.99 34.32
C ASP A 124 -18.81 -19.97 33.88
N GLU A 125 -19.16 -19.14 32.89
CA GLU A 125 -20.40 -19.36 32.14
C GLU A 125 -20.14 -20.40 31.04
N PRO A 126 -20.78 -21.58 31.09
CA PRO A 126 -20.61 -22.59 30.06
C PRO A 126 -21.11 -22.03 28.72
N ILE A 127 -20.23 -22.00 27.72
CA ILE A 127 -20.60 -21.75 26.33
C ILE A 127 -21.63 -22.81 25.93
N VAL A 128 -22.90 -22.42 25.86
CA VAL A 128 -23.97 -23.22 25.30
C VAL A 128 -23.76 -23.24 23.79
N VAL A 129 -23.08 -24.27 23.31
CA VAL A 129 -23.08 -24.63 21.88
C VAL A 129 -24.47 -25.22 21.62
N GLU A 130 -25.39 -24.40 21.12
CA GLU A 130 -26.62 -24.92 20.52
C GLU A 130 -26.20 -25.83 19.36
N GLU A 131 -26.53 -27.12 19.47
CA GLU A 131 -26.34 -28.11 18.41
C GLU A 131 -27.11 -27.64 17.18
N LEU A 132 -26.38 -27.10 16.21
CA LEU A 132 -26.90 -26.80 14.88
C LEU A 132 -27.39 -28.11 14.27
N GLU A 133 -28.69 -28.20 14.00
CA GLU A 133 -29.28 -29.31 13.27
C GLU A 133 -28.54 -29.50 11.93
N PRO A 134 -28.16 -30.74 11.58
CA PRO A 134 -27.51 -31.01 10.31
C PRO A 134 -28.47 -30.69 9.16
N PHE A 135 -28.05 -29.77 8.28
CA PHE A 135 -28.75 -29.49 7.04
C PHE A 135 -28.58 -30.68 6.08
N ASP A 136 -29.64 -31.47 5.93
CA ASP A 136 -29.77 -32.49 4.88
C ASP A 136 -29.98 -31.81 3.51
N ASP A 137 -28.93 -31.21 2.96
CA ASP A 137 -28.92 -30.69 1.59
C ASP A 137 -28.35 -31.75 0.61
N ASP A 138 -29.22 -32.70 0.24
CA ASP A 138 -29.03 -33.57 -0.92
C ASP A 138 -29.20 -32.77 -2.23
N VAL A 139 -28.20 -31.97 -2.60
CA VAL A 139 -28.13 -31.33 -3.92
C VAL A 139 -27.29 -32.20 -4.86
N SER A 140 -27.97 -33.04 -5.65
CA SER A 140 -27.36 -33.90 -6.66
C SER A 140 -26.70 -33.08 -7.78
N VAL A 141 -25.38 -33.24 -7.93
CA VAL A 141 -24.51 -32.46 -8.84
C VAL A 141 -24.33 -33.11 -10.23
N GLU A 142 -25.12 -34.13 -10.60
CA GLU A 142 -24.86 -34.92 -11.81
C GLU A 142 -25.27 -34.26 -13.15
N ALA A 143 -25.81 -33.03 -13.17
CA ALA A 143 -26.41 -32.46 -14.38
C ALA A 143 -25.55 -31.46 -15.19
N VAL A 144 -24.36 -31.05 -14.73
CA VAL A 144 -23.65 -29.89 -15.35
C VAL A 144 -22.54 -30.28 -16.34
N ASN A 145 -22.16 -31.57 -16.44
CA ASN A 145 -21.03 -31.98 -17.27
C ASN A 145 -21.33 -32.23 -18.76
N ASP A 146 -22.59 -32.14 -19.21
CA ASP A 146 -22.95 -32.56 -20.57
C ASP A 146 -23.00 -31.42 -21.62
N VAL A 147 -22.76 -30.17 -21.22
CA VAL A 147 -22.88 -29.00 -22.12
C VAL A 147 -21.54 -28.55 -22.72
N VAL A 148 -20.40 -28.87 -22.12
CA VAL A 148 -19.09 -28.34 -22.55
C VAL A 148 -18.47 -29.13 -23.71
N THR A 149 -18.92 -30.35 -23.98
CA THR A 149 -18.28 -31.25 -24.97
C THR A 149 -18.71 -31.01 -26.42
N THR A 150 -19.73 -30.17 -26.69
CA THR A 150 -20.33 -30.05 -28.04
C THR A 150 -19.73 -28.94 -28.92
N LEU A 151 -18.82 -28.09 -28.42
CA LEU A 151 -18.36 -26.89 -29.15
C LEU A 151 -16.96 -26.96 -29.80
N VAL A 152 -16.25 -28.09 -29.72
CA VAL A 152 -14.83 -28.18 -30.18
C VAL A 152 -14.65 -28.97 -31.50
N ALA A 153 -15.68 -29.10 -32.33
CA ALA A 153 -15.58 -29.90 -33.56
C ALA A 153 -16.14 -29.21 -34.82
N ALA A 154 -15.55 -28.09 -35.26
CA ALA A 154 -15.62 -27.66 -36.67
C ALA A 154 -14.66 -26.50 -36.97
N ALA A 155 -13.45 -26.80 -37.48
CA ALA A 155 -12.66 -25.83 -38.23
C ALA A 155 -12.02 -26.53 -39.44
N PRO A 156 -12.45 -26.22 -40.68
CA PRO A 156 -11.81 -26.76 -41.88
C PRO A 156 -10.53 -25.99 -42.21
N ALA A 157 -9.49 -26.74 -42.57
CA ALA A 157 -8.21 -26.22 -43.05
C ALA A 157 -8.38 -25.52 -44.42
N VAL A 158 -8.22 -24.20 -44.44
CA VAL A 158 -8.14 -23.40 -45.68
C VAL A 158 -6.67 -23.28 -46.07
N ALA A 159 -6.30 -24.01 -47.13
CA ALA A 159 -5.01 -23.87 -47.78
C ALA A 159 -4.95 -22.54 -48.56
N VAL A 160 -4.23 -21.57 -48.03
CA VAL A 160 -3.93 -20.31 -48.71
C VAL A 160 -2.80 -20.55 -49.70
N ASN A 161 -3.15 -20.59 -50.98
CA ASN A 161 -2.22 -20.60 -52.10
C ASN A 161 -1.67 -19.19 -52.29
N VAL A 162 -0.41 -18.96 -51.94
CA VAL A 162 0.29 -17.68 -52.11
C VAL A 162 0.92 -17.66 -53.50
N GLU A 163 0.31 -16.91 -54.40
CA GLU A 163 0.82 -16.61 -55.74
C GLU A 163 1.85 -15.46 -55.64
N PRO A 164 3.08 -15.62 -56.18
CA PRO A 164 4.13 -14.61 -56.04
C PRO A 164 3.92 -13.45 -57.01
N GLU A 165 3.55 -12.28 -56.49
CA GLU A 165 3.46 -11.04 -57.27
C GLU A 165 4.84 -10.46 -57.64
N PRO A 166 4.94 -9.81 -58.83
CA PRO A 166 6.18 -9.28 -59.34
C PRO A 166 6.66 -8.02 -58.60
N VAL A 167 7.95 -8.00 -58.29
CA VAL A 167 8.67 -6.92 -57.62
C VAL A 167 8.67 -5.65 -58.48
N VAL A 168 7.78 -4.71 -58.17
CA VAL A 168 7.81 -3.33 -58.70
C VAL A 168 8.62 -2.49 -57.74
N SER A 169 9.78 -2.00 -58.20
CA SER A 169 10.66 -1.11 -57.44
C SER A 169 10.07 0.30 -57.41
N GLU A 170 9.37 0.63 -56.33
CA GLU A 170 8.85 1.98 -56.09
C GLU A 170 9.89 2.93 -55.46
N PRO A 171 9.80 4.24 -55.76
CA PRO A 171 10.76 5.26 -55.35
C PRO A 171 10.74 5.49 -53.82
N VAL A 172 11.95 5.61 -53.27
CA VAL A 172 12.25 5.83 -51.84
C VAL A 172 11.68 7.17 -51.36
N MET A 173 10.40 7.20 -50.98
CA MET A 173 9.85 8.25 -50.14
C MET A 173 10.37 8.05 -48.72
N SER A 174 11.01 9.09 -48.16
CA SER A 174 11.44 9.13 -46.77
C SER A 174 10.26 8.77 -45.86
N ALA A 175 10.31 7.57 -45.29
CA ALA A 175 9.26 7.05 -44.43
C ALA A 175 9.08 8.01 -43.24
N PRO A 176 7.84 8.40 -42.89
CA PRO A 176 7.58 9.12 -41.66
C PRO A 176 8.18 8.30 -40.52
N SER A 177 8.97 8.95 -39.66
CA SER A 177 9.52 8.30 -38.48
C SER A 177 8.36 7.76 -37.64
N THR A 178 8.09 6.46 -37.77
CA THR A 178 7.12 5.75 -36.98
C THR A 178 7.68 5.69 -35.57
N THR A 179 7.39 6.70 -34.75
CA THR A 179 7.64 6.65 -33.32
C THR A 179 6.79 5.52 -32.75
N LEU A 180 7.45 4.41 -32.42
CA LEU A 180 6.85 3.29 -31.74
C LEU A 180 6.17 3.81 -30.45
N PRO A 181 4.93 3.41 -30.13
CA PRO A 181 4.33 3.76 -28.86
C PRO A 181 5.26 3.29 -27.71
N PRO A 182 5.33 4.05 -26.61
CA PRO A 182 6.13 3.63 -25.47
C PRO A 182 5.62 2.25 -24.99
N PRO A 183 6.53 1.36 -24.55
CA PRO A 183 6.14 0.07 -24.02
C PRO A 183 5.17 0.26 -22.85
N PRO A 184 4.18 -0.64 -22.68
CA PRO A 184 3.27 -0.59 -21.54
C PRO A 184 4.07 -0.63 -20.24
N GLU A 185 3.68 0.19 -19.28
CA GLU A 185 4.33 0.27 -17.98
C GLU A 185 4.10 -1.04 -17.18
N ASP A 186 5.14 -1.49 -16.47
CA ASP A 186 5.07 -2.68 -15.62
C ASP A 186 4.11 -2.45 -14.44
N PRO A 187 3.07 -3.28 -14.22
CA PRO A 187 2.11 -3.10 -13.14
C PRO A 187 2.74 -3.00 -11.75
N PHE A 188 3.81 -3.75 -11.49
CA PHE A 188 4.53 -3.65 -10.21
C PHE A 188 5.23 -2.30 -10.04
N THR A 189 5.75 -1.73 -11.13
CA THR A 189 6.35 -0.39 -11.13
C THR A 189 5.30 0.70 -10.86
N ILE A 190 4.09 0.55 -11.41
CA ILE A 190 2.96 1.44 -11.10
C ILE A 190 2.60 1.36 -9.61
N PHE A 191 2.50 0.13 -9.07
CA PHE A 191 2.24 -0.07 -7.64
C PHE A 191 3.29 0.63 -6.76
N VAL A 192 4.59 0.43 -7.05
CA VAL A 192 5.67 1.08 -6.31
C VAL A 192 5.58 2.61 -6.41
N SER A 193 5.26 3.14 -7.59
CA SER A 193 5.07 4.58 -7.81
C SER A 193 3.90 5.12 -6.98
N THR A 194 2.79 4.38 -6.88
CA THR A 194 1.67 4.73 -6.02
C THR A 194 2.07 4.79 -4.54
N LEU A 195 2.91 3.86 -4.05
CA LEU A 195 3.42 3.91 -2.67
C LEU A 195 4.31 5.13 -2.44
N VAL A 196 5.14 5.48 -3.42
CA VAL A 196 5.99 6.68 -3.41
C VAL A 196 5.13 7.93 -3.31
N ASP A 197 4.05 8.03 -4.09
CA ASP A 197 3.12 9.17 -4.04
C ASP A 197 2.40 9.27 -2.70
N VAL A 198 1.98 8.14 -2.12
CA VAL A 198 1.40 8.10 -0.76
C VAL A 198 2.42 8.63 0.26
N ALA A 199 3.66 8.16 0.21
CA ALA A 199 4.72 8.62 1.11
C ALA A 199 5.03 10.12 0.94
N LEU A 200 5.02 10.64 -0.29
CA LEU A 200 5.18 12.07 -0.56
C LEU A 200 4.01 12.89 -0.04
N HIS A 201 2.78 12.40 -0.16
CA HIS A 201 1.59 13.03 0.42
C HIS A 201 1.69 13.15 1.95
N GLU A 202 2.35 12.19 2.59
CA GLU A 202 2.65 12.18 4.02
C GLU A 202 3.88 13.02 4.41
N ASN A 203 4.42 13.81 3.48
CA ASN A 203 5.65 14.61 3.65
C ASN A 203 6.88 13.78 4.03
N ALA A 204 6.92 12.50 3.66
CA ALA A 204 7.98 11.56 3.99
C ALA A 204 8.90 11.28 2.78
N ALA A 205 9.58 12.32 2.29
CA ALA A 205 10.45 12.22 1.10
C ALA A 205 11.56 11.16 1.22
N HIS A 206 12.07 10.92 2.44
CA HIS A 206 13.06 9.89 2.71
C HIS A 206 12.50 8.47 2.57
N VAL A 207 11.23 8.25 2.96
CA VAL A 207 10.52 6.97 2.74
C VAL A 207 10.24 6.76 1.27
N ALA A 208 9.78 7.80 0.57
CA ALA A 208 9.56 7.79 -0.87
C ALA A 208 10.83 7.38 -1.63
N ALA A 209 12.00 7.90 -1.25
CA ALA A 209 13.28 7.54 -1.83
C ALA A 209 13.72 6.09 -1.53
N ALA A 210 13.29 5.52 -0.40
CA ALA A 210 13.67 4.17 0.03
C ALA A 210 12.85 3.05 -0.62
N LEU A 211 11.58 3.30 -0.93
CA LEU A 211 10.65 2.29 -1.44
C LEU A 211 11.15 1.53 -2.68
N PRO A 212 11.64 2.19 -3.76
CA PRO A 212 12.10 1.47 -4.94
C PRO A 212 13.29 0.56 -4.68
N GLY A 213 14.25 0.99 -3.85
CA GLY A 213 15.42 0.20 -3.47
C GLY A 213 15.05 -1.00 -2.61
N LEU A 214 14.15 -0.81 -1.64
CA LEU A 214 13.70 -1.86 -0.75
C LEU A 214 12.86 -2.91 -1.49
N LEU A 215 11.93 -2.50 -2.35
CA LEU A 215 11.04 -3.43 -3.06
C LEU A 215 11.69 -4.05 -4.30
N GLY A 216 12.61 -3.34 -4.95
CA GLY A 216 13.28 -3.81 -6.17
C GLY A 216 14.56 -4.59 -5.90
N ALA A 217 15.42 -4.08 -5.02
CA ALA A 217 16.72 -4.67 -4.73
C ALA A 217 16.80 -5.36 -3.35
N GLY A 218 15.79 -5.19 -2.48
CA GLY A 218 15.87 -5.66 -1.11
C GLY A 218 16.87 -4.88 -0.26
N ILE A 219 17.21 -3.64 -0.65
CA ILE A 219 18.24 -2.84 0.02
C ILE A 219 17.60 -1.57 0.58
N LEU A 220 17.77 -1.35 1.88
CA LEU A 220 17.33 -0.13 2.54
C LEU A 220 18.43 0.96 2.43
N PRO A 221 18.13 2.17 1.93
CA PRO A 221 19.13 3.23 1.87
C PRO A 221 19.52 3.71 3.27
N HIS A 222 20.74 4.24 3.38
CA HIS A 222 21.17 4.95 4.58
C HIS A 222 20.35 6.24 4.74
N GLY A 223 19.89 6.52 5.97
CA GLY A 223 19.17 7.76 6.30
C GLY A 223 17.72 7.57 6.74
N LEU A 224 17.22 6.33 6.85
CA LEU A 224 15.98 6.08 7.57
C LEU A 224 16.15 6.39 9.06
N GLY A 225 15.14 6.98 9.70
CA GLY A 225 15.16 7.26 11.13
C GLY A 225 15.30 5.98 11.97
N PRO A 226 15.84 6.08 13.21
CA PRO A 226 16.02 4.91 14.07
C PRO A 226 14.70 4.24 14.43
N GLU A 227 13.63 5.01 14.62
CA GLU A 227 12.28 4.50 14.90
C GLU A 227 11.73 3.66 13.74
N ALA A 228 11.81 4.18 12.51
CA ALA A 228 11.41 3.44 11.32
C ALA A 228 12.26 2.18 11.11
N THR A 229 13.58 2.28 11.32
CA THR A 229 14.47 1.12 11.21
C THR A 229 14.12 0.05 12.24
N GLN A 230 13.82 0.45 13.48
CA GLN A 230 13.39 -0.47 14.53
C GLN A 230 12.04 -1.13 14.20
N ALA A 231 11.06 -0.34 13.73
CA ALA A 231 9.75 -0.86 13.33
C ALA A 231 9.85 -1.87 12.16
N LEU A 232 10.76 -1.64 11.21
CA LEU A 232 11.04 -2.60 10.12
C LEU A 232 11.65 -3.91 10.64
N ARG A 233 12.56 -3.85 11.62
CA ARG A 233 13.16 -5.05 12.23
C ARG A 233 12.12 -5.83 13.04
N GLU A 234 11.32 -5.15 13.85
CA GLU A 234 10.24 -5.78 14.63
C GLU A 234 9.18 -6.42 13.73
N GLY A 235 8.93 -5.83 12.55
CA GLY A 235 8.09 -6.42 11.52
C GLY A 235 8.73 -7.56 10.73
N GLY A 236 10.00 -7.91 11.01
CA GLY A 236 10.73 -8.93 10.25
C GLY A 236 10.96 -8.57 8.78
N ILE A 237 10.94 -7.28 8.43
CA ILE A 237 11.08 -6.80 7.04
C ILE A 237 12.55 -6.69 6.65
N VAL A 238 13.40 -6.20 7.56
CA VAL A 238 14.85 -6.04 7.33
C VAL A 238 15.69 -6.66 8.44
N GLU A 239 16.86 -7.17 8.08
CA GLU A 239 17.94 -7.55 8.98
C GLU A 239 19.18 -6.70 8.64
N GLY A 240 19.50 -5.73 9.49
CA GLY A 240 20.50 -4.71 9.18
C GLY A 240 20.00 -3.72 8.12
N LEU A 241 20.56 -3.78 6.91
CA LEU A 241 20.20 -2.95 5.76
C LEU A 241 19.61 -3.75 4.59
N GLU A 242 19.52 -5.07 4.76
CA GLU A 242 19.02 -5.99 3.75
C GLU A 242 17.62 -6.46 4.14
N ALA A 243 16.77 -6.67 3.14
CA ALA A 243 15.47 -7.29 3.30
C ALA A 243 15.64 -8.73 3.81
N THR A 244 14.75 -9.15 4.72
CA THR A 244 14.73 -10.56 5.13
C THR A 244 14.29 -11.45 3.95
N PRO A 245 14.71 -12.74 3.92
CA PRO A 245 14.29 -13.67 2.88
C PRO A 245 12.77 -13.82 2.77
N GLY A 246 12.06 -13.75 3.90
CA GLY A 246 10.59 -13.81 3.94
C GLY A 246 9.95 -12.60 3.25
N PHE A 247 10.42 -11.38 3.55
CA PHE A 247 9.91 -10.17 2.91
C PHE A 247 10.22 -10.14 1.41
N ALA A 248 11.42 -10.56 1.00
CA ALA A 248 11.80 -10.65 -0.40
C ALA A 248 10.92 -11.65 -1.18
N ALA A 249 10.61 -12.80 -0.56
CA ALA A 249 9.70 -13.79 -1.14
C ALA A 249 8.27 -13.25 -1.30
N THR A 250 7.72 -12.60 -0.28
CA THR A 250 6.38 -11.97 -0.36
C THR A 250 6.32 -10.85 -1.41
N THR A 251 7.36 -10.02 -1.50
CA THR A 251 7.46 -8.96 -2.51
C THR A 251 7.51 -9.53 -3.94
N THR A 252 8.27 -10.62 -4.12
CA THR A 252 8.35 -11.35 -5.40
C THR A 252 7.01 -11.97 -5.76
N ALA A 253 6.30 -12.55 -4.80
CA ALA A 253 4.97 -13.12 -5.00
C ALA A 253 3.97 -12.05 -5.46
N TRP A 254 3.92 -10.89 -4.78
CA TRP A 254 3.07 -9.78 -5.19
C TRP A 254 3.42 -9.24 -6.58
N SER A 255 4.71 -9.12 -6.90
CA SER A 255 5.18 -8.74 -8.23
C SER A 255 4.71 -9.74 -9.31
N ALA A 256 4.76 -11.03 -9.02
CA ALA A 256 4.31 -12.07 -9.93
C ALA A 256 2.78 -12.04 -10.16
N ILE A 257 1.99 -11.86 -9.10
CA ILE A 257 0.53 -11.69 -9.17
C ILE A 257 0.17 -10.45 -9.99
N LEU A 258 0.76 -9.30 -9.69
CA LEU A 258 0.46 -8.03 -10.38
C LEU A 258 0.80 -8.05 -11.86
N ARG A 259 1.81 -8.83 -12.25
CA ARG A 259 2.20 -9.05 -13.65
C ARG A 259 1.35 -10.11 -14.36
N GLY A 260 0.45 -10.80 -13.66
CA GLY A 260 -0.31 -11.93 -14.19
C GLY A 260 0.55 -13.14 -14.56
N THR A 261 1.73 -13.27 -13.91
CA THR A 261 2.65 -14.40 -14.13
C THR A 261 2.47 -15.52 -13.11
N SER A 262 1.69 -15.27 -12.06
CA SER A 262 1.28 -16.24 -11.04
C SER A 262 -0.18 -15.95 -10.66
N ASP A 263 -0.91 -17.00 -10.33
CA ASP A 263 -2.26 -16.93 -9.74
C ASP A 263 -2.26 -17.48 -8.29
N ASP A 264 -1.08 -17.80 -7.74
CA ASP A 264 -0.92 -18.36 -6.40
C ASP A 264 -0.73 -17.27 -5.34
N PHE A 265 -1.80 -17.01 -4.59
CA PHE A 265 -1.81 -16.05 -3.49
C PHE A 265 -1.21 -16.60 -2.20
N SER A 266 -0.95 -17.91 -2.09
CA SER A 266 -0.44 -18.50 -0.84
C SER A 266 0.94 -17.98 -0.45
N ALA A 267 1.76 -17.58 -1.43
CA ALA A 267 3.08 -16.98 -1.23
C ALA A 267 3.03 -15.49 -0.83
N CYS A 268 1.88 -14.84 -0.94
CA CYS A 268 1.70 -13.41 -0.60
C CYS A 268 1.49 -13.17 0.90
N GLY A 269 1.33 -14.24 1.69
CA GLY A 269 1.01 -14.17 3.12
C GLY A 269 -0.50 -14.15 3.37
N SER A 270 -0.90 -13.83 4.61
CA SER A 270 -2.31 -13.85 5.03
C SER A 270 -3.07 -12.56 4.72
N GLY A 271 -2.36 -11.47 4.43
CA GLY A 271 -2.95 -10.14 4.22
C GLY A 271 -3.25 -9.84 2.75
N MET A 272 -4.17 -8.91 2.52
CA MET A 272 -4.45 -8.37 1.19
C MET A 272 -3.35 -7.38 0.73
N LEU A 273 -3.26 -7.08 -0.57
CA LEU A 273 -2.19 -6.22 -1.11
C LEU A 273 -2.15 -4.83 -0.46
N ASP A 274 -3.32 -4.22 -0.27
CA ASP A 274 -3.49 -2.90 0.35
C ASP A 274 -3.15 -2.91 1.85
N GLU A 275 -3.47 -4.01 2.54
CA GLU A 275 -3.13 -4.22 3.94
C GLU A 275 -1.62 -4.38 4.13
N TRP A 276 -0.99 -5.27 3.35
CA TRP A 276 0.46 -5.46 3.35
C TRP A 276 1.21 -4.16 3.02
N ALA A 277 0.75 -3.42 2.00
CA ALA A 277 1.34 -2.15 1.61
C ALA A 277 1.17 -1.05 2.68
N ALA A 278 -0.01 -0.93 3.28
CA ALA A 278 -0.27 0.02 4.35
C ALA A 278 0.59 -0.27 5.58
N GLU A 279 0.76 -1.55 5.91
CA GLU A 279 1.63 -2.04 6.97
C GLU A 279 3.11 -1.72 6.73
N LEU A 280 3.59 -1.92 5.50
CA LEU A 280 4.95 -1.55 5.10
C LEU A 280 5.16 -0.03 5.23
N LEU A 281 4.25 0.78 4.69
CA LEU A 281 4.32 2.24 4.78
C LEU A 281 4.27 2.73 6.23
N ALA A 282 3.38 2.18 7.05
CA ALA A 282 3.26 2.57 8.45
C ALA A 282 4.56 2.31 9.24
N ARG A 283 5.23 1.18 8.97
CA ARG A 283 6.53 0.86 9.57
C ARG A 283 7.65 1.76 9.05
N LEU A 284 7.69 2.02 7.74
CA LEU A 284 8.65 2.96 7.15
C LEU A 284 8.50 4.40 7.69
N LEU A 285 7.27 4.79 8.05
CA LEU A 285 6.97 6.07 8.68
C LEU A 285 7.22 6.10 10.20
N GLY A 286 7.56 4.96 10.82
CA GLY A 286 7.66 4.83 12.28
C GLY A 286 6.32 5.02 13.01
N ALA A 287 5.19 4.81 12.32
CA ALA A 287 3.86 5.13 12.82
C ALA A 287 2.86 3.99 12.58
N PRO A 288 2.98 2.84 13.28
CA PRO A 288 2.14 1.66 13.06
C PRO A 288 0.64 1.91 13.30
N SER A 289 0.28 2.91 14.11
CA SER A 289 -1.12 3.32 14.33
C SER A 289 -1.80 3.88 13.07
N ARG A 290 -1.05 4.20 12.02
CA ARG A 290 -1.57 4.81 10.78
C ARG A 290 -2.05 3.81 9.73
N VAL A 291 -1.88 2.51 9.95
CA VAL A 291 -2.27 1.45 8.99
C VAL A 291 -3.69 1.63 8.45
N PRO A 292 -4.73 1.88 9.27
CA PRO A 292 -6.09 2.05 8.74
C PRO A 292 -6.26 3.28 7.84
N GLY A 293 -5.54 4.37 8.14
CA GLY A 293 -5.54 5.58 7.34
C GLY A 293 -4.87 5.37 5.98
N LEU A 294 -3.67 4.77 6.00
CA LEU A 294 -2.90 4.46 4.80
C LEU A 294 -3.63 3.45 3.90
N ARG A 295 -4.31 2.46 4.48
CA ARG A 295 -5.10 1.49 3.71
C ARG A 295 -6.25 2.17 2.96
N ARG A 296 -6.98 3.09 3.60
CA ARG A 296 -8.03 3.87 2.93
C ARG A 296 -7.47 4.71 1.78
N GLU A 297 -6.32 5.33 2.01
CA GLU A 297 -5.65 6.17 1.02
C GLU A 297 -5.15 5.35 -0.18
N LEU A 298 -4.60 4.16 0.05
CA LEU A 298 -4.18 3.23 -0.99
C LEU A 298 -5.38 2.77 -1.85
N ARG A 299 -6.51 2.43 -1.21
CA ARG A 299 -7.76 2.10 -1.92
C ARG A 299 -8.29 3.26 -2.75
N ALA A 300 -8.19 4.50 -2.23
CA ALA A 300 -8.58 5.69 -2.98
C ALA A 300 -7.73 5.91 -4.24
N ARG A 301 -6.49 5.40 -4.26
CA ARG A 301 -5.60 5.39 -5.43
C ARG A 301 -5.71 4.11 -6.28
N GLY A 302 -6.71 3.27 -6.04
CA GLY A 302 -6.95 2.06 -6.82
C GLY A 302 -6.14 0.84 -6.39
N VAL A 303 -5.37 0.89 -5.29
CA VAL A 303 -4.75 -0.30 -4.70
C VAL A 303 -5.81 -1.03 -3.88
N ALA A 304 -6.40 -2.07 -4.48
CA ALA A 304 -7.43 -2.89 -3.87
C ALA A 304 -6.86 -4.19 -3.31
N ALA A 305 -7.71 -4.93 -2.61
CA ALA A 305 -7.36 -6.20 -1.99
C ALA A 305 -6.70 -7.21 -2.94
N PHE A 306 -7.16 -7.23 -4.19
CA PHE A 306 -6.78 -8.22 -5.21
C PHE A 306 -5.92 -7.64 -6.35
N GLY A 307 -5.50 -6.38 -6.28
CA GLY A 307 -4.65 -5.79 -7.32
C GLY A 307 -4.81 -4.28 -7.52
N LEU A 308 -4.33 -3.80 -8.66
CA LEU A 308 -4.42 -2.40 -9.08
C LEU A 308 -5.63 -2.20 -9.99
N ALA A 309 -6.62 -1.44 -9.52
CA ALA A 309 -7.61 -0.85 -10.41
C ALA A 309 -6.95 0.36 -11.09
N TYR A 310 -6.80 0.29 -12.42
CA TYR A 310 -6.48 1.50 -13.19
C TYR A 310 -7.59 2.52 -12.97
N ALA A 311 -7.31 3.58 -12.23
CA ALA A 311 -8.16 4.76 -12.20
C ALA A 311 -8.05 5.43 -13.57
N ALA A 312 -8.99 5.11 -14.46
CA ALA A 312 -9.14 5.73 -15.77
C ALA A 312 -9.65 7.17 -15.66
#